data_AF-A0A959RMF9-F1
#
_entry.id   AF-A0A959RMF9-F1
#
_cell.length_a   1.000
_cell.length_b   1.000
_cell.length_c   1.000
_cell.angle_alpha   90.00
_cell.angle_beta   90.00
_cell.angle_gamma   90.00
#
_symmetry.space_group_name_H-M   'P 1'
#
loop_
_entity.id
_entity.type
_entity.pdbx_description
1 polymer ?
#
loop_
_entity_poly.entity_id
_entity_poly.type
_entity_poly.pdbx_seq_one_letter_code
_entity_poly.pdbx_strand_id
1 'polypeptide(L)'
;MYTILLDSFHWTQLLQPQFYIENGGLWLLLFVVFAETGLFVGFFLPGDSLLFVAGIFAHKITKATGEVIPGLAHQVHKLVGLGHIQNEWIDLLTLVLLISLAGIAGNAVGYWTGRKVGPAMYNWKDRFLFKKKY
;
A
#
# COMPACT_ATOMS: atom_id res chain seq x y z
N MET A 1 -14.76 23.41 -20.01
CA MET A 1 -14.16 23.73 -18.69
C MET A 1 -14.70 22.87 -17.53
N TYR A 2 -15.55 21.86 -17.77
CA TYR A 2 -15.90 20.81 -16.78
C TYR A 2 -15.32 19.43 -17.14
N THR A 3 -14.84 19.26 -18.38
CA THR A 3 -14.32 18.01 -18.94
C THR A 3 -12.89 17.65 -18.52
N ILE A 4 -12.18 18.54 -17.82
CA ILE A 4 -10.77 18.33 -17.39
C ILE A 4 -10.72 17.76 -15.95
N LEU A 5 -11.81 17.83 -15.18
CA LEU A 5 -11.87 17.36 -13.78
C LEU A 5 -12.25 15.87 -13.63
N LEU A 6 -12.55 15.20 -14.74
CA LEU A 6 -12.90 13.77 -14.80
C LEU A 6 -11.86 12.98 -15.60
N ASP A 7 -10.61 13.44 -15.66
CA ASP A 7 -9.53 12.54 -16.07
C ASP A 7 -9.45 11.44 -15.02
N SER A 8 -9.91 10.27 -15.48
CA SER A 8 -10.29 9.13 -14.70
C SER A 8 -9.11 8.67 -13.86
N PHE A 9 -9.28 8.65 -12.53
CA PHE A 9 -8.50 7.81 -11.65
C PHE A 9 -8.54 6.39 -12.22
N HIS A 10 -7.47 6.01 -12.92
CA HIS A 10 -7.31 4.69 -13.49
C HIS A 10 -6.46 3.90 -12.51
N TRP A 11 -6.95 2.76 -12.07
CA TRP A 11 -6.27 1.85 -11.13
C TRP A 11 -4.84 1.49 -11.58
N THR A 12 -4.56 1.57 -12.88
CA THR A 12 -3.24 1.38 -13.48
C THR A 12 -2.23 2.46 -13.08
N GLN A 13 -2.67 3.66 -12.67
CA GLN A 13 -1.82 4.74 -12.17
C GLN A 13 -1.23 4.41 -10.79
N LEU A 14 -1.91 3.56 -9.99
CA LEU A 14 -1.34 3.00 -8.76
C LEU A 14 -0.19 2.03 -9.04
N LEU A 15 0.01 1.58 -10.29
CA LEU A 15 1.17 0.75 -10.63
C LEU A 15 2.39 1.60 -11.01
N GLN A 16 2.21 2.91 -11.16
CA GLN A 16 3.28 3.81 -11.58
C GLN A 16 4.04 4.32 -10.36
N PRO A 17 5.37 4.09 -10.26
CA PRO A 17 6.18 4.59 -9.13
C PRO A 17 6.11 6.12 -9.00
N GLN A 18 5.88 6.81 -10.12
CA GLN A 18 5.74 8.27 -10.19
C GLN A 18 4.54 8.79 -9.38
N PHE A 19 3.41 8.08 -9.41
CA PHE A 19 2.21 8.45 -8.64
C PHE A 19 2.48 8.45 -7.12
N TYR A 20 3.30 7.51 -6.66
CA TYR A 20 3.67 7.41 -5.24
C TYR A 20 4.55 8.59 -4.84
N ILE A 21 5.55 8.91 -5.64
CA ILE A 21 6.48 10.01 -5.36
C ILE A 21 5.77 11.35 -5.24
N GLU A 22 4.72 11.57 -6.04
CA GLU A 22 3.99 12.85 -6.07
C GLU A 22 2.88 12.95 -5.02
N ASN A 23 2.21 11.84 -4.66
CA ASN A 23 1.03 11.89 -3.79
C ASN A 23 1.27 11.47 -2.33
N GLY A 24 2.27 10.63 -2.01
CA GLY A 24 2.41 10.15 -0.62
C GLY A 24 3.61 9.26 -0.26
N GLY A 25 4.50 9.00 -1.20
CA GLY A 25 5.75 8.26 -1.03
C GLY A 25 5.58 6.88 -0.40
N LEU A 26 6.47 6.57 0.54
CA LEU A 26 6.50 5.28 1.25
C LEU A 26 5.25 5.08 2.12
N TRP A 27 4.65 6.15 2.64
CA TRP A 27 3.44 6.06 3.48
C TRP A 27 2.23 5.54 2.71
N LEU A 28 2.05 5.97 1.46
CA LEU A 28 0.95 5.50 0.61
C LEU A 28 1.11 4.01 0.30
N LEU A 29 2.35 3.56 0.07
CA LEU A 29 2.66 2.15 -0.10
C LEU A 29 2.33 1.33 1.15
N LEU A 30 2.77 1.78 2.33
CA LEU A 30 2.45 1.09 3.59
C LEU A 30 0.95 1.03 3.84
N PHE A 31 0.22 2.10 3.51
CA PHE A 31 -1.23 2.14 3.62
C PHE A 31 -1.90 1.14 2.67
N VAL A 32 -1.44 1.01 1.43
CA VAL A 32 -1.97 0.03 0.47
C VAL A 32 -1.75 -1.39 0.96
N VAL A 33 -0.53 -1.73 1.40
CA VAL A 33 -0.22 -3.07 1.95
C VAL A 33 -1.07 -3.36 3.18
N PHE A 34 -1.21 -2.38 4.08
CA PHE A 34 -2.06 -2.50 5.27
C PHE A 34 -3.53 -2.70 4.89
N ALA A 35 -4.05 -1.95 3.91
CA ALA A 35 -5.43 -2.03 3.47
C ALA A 35 -5.74 -3.35 2.75
N GLU A 36 -4.85 -3.85 1.90
CA GLU A 36 -4.97 -5.14 1.22
C GLU A 36 -4.97 -6.31 2.22
N THR A 37 -4.08 -6.26 3.22
CA THR A 37 -3.96 -7.33 4.24
C THR A 37 -4.98 -7.24 5.37
N GLY A 38 -5.48 -6.04 5.68
CA GLY A 38 -6.34 -5.79 6.86
C GLY A 38 -7.79 -5.43 6.56
N LEU A 39 -8.12 -4.93 5.38
CA LEU A 39 -9.47 -4.51 5.02
C LEU A 39 -10.03 -5.47 3.98
N PHE A 40 -11.14 -6.15 4.26
CA PHE A 40 -11.83 -7.02 3.28
C PHE A 40 -12.19 -6.30 1.96
N VAL A 41 -12.25 -4.97 1.99
CA VAL A 41 -12.51 -4.08 0.82
C VAL A 41 -11.23 -3.76 0.03
N GLY A 42 -10.05 -4.01 0.59
CA GLY A 42 -8.74 -3.74 -0.03
C GLY A 42 -8.34 -4.68 -1.16
N PHE A 43 -9.14 -5.73 -1.45
CA PHE A 43 -8.86 -6.71 -2.52
C PHE A 43 -8.72 -6.11 -3.93
N PHE A 44 -9.20 -4.88 -4.14
CA PHE A 44 -9.09 -4.19 -5.42
C PHE A 44 -7.78 -3.42 -5.61
N LEU A 45 -6.91 -3.36 -4.59
CA LEU A 45 -5.63 -2.65 -4.64
C LEU A 45 -4.50 -3.58 -5.15
N PRO A 46 -3.61 -3.12 -6.05
CA PRO A 46 -2.58 -3.97 -6.65
C PRO A 46 -1.28 -4.00 -5.82
N GLY A 47 -1.31 -4.50 -4.58
CA GLY A 47 -0.16 -4.39 -3.68
C GLY A 47 1.04 -5.28 -4.02
N ASP A 48 0.83 -6.47 -4.59
CA ASP A 48 1.94 -7.38 -4.99
C ASP A 48 2.87 -6.75 -6.04
N SER A 49 2.28 -6.19 -7.09
CA SER A 49 3.03 -5.50 -8.14
C SER A 49 3.70 -4.24 -7.62
N LEU A 50 3.06 -3.58 -6.65
CA LEU A 50 3.61 -2.40 -5.99
C LEU A 50 4.84 -2.71 -5.16
N LEU A 51 4.84 -3.83 -4.44
CA LEU A 51 5.99 -4.31 -3.67
C LEU A 51 7.20 -4.53 -4.57
N PHE A 52 6.97 -5.09 -5.76
CA PHE A 52 8.00 -5.30 -6.76
C PHE A 52 8.59 -3.98 -7.25
N VAL A 53 7.73 -3.02 -7.62
CA VAL A 53 8.15 -1.67 -8.04
C VAL A 53 8.93 -0.98 -6.92
N ALA A 54 8.47 -1.06 -5.68
CA ALA A 54 9.14 -0.45 -4.53
C ALA A 54 10.53 -1.04 -4.24
N GLY A 55 10.72 -2.34 -4.45
CA GLY A 55 12.02 -2.99 -4.36
C GLY A 55 13.02 -2.47 -5.39
N ILE A 56 12.59 -2.33 -6.66
CA ILE A 56 13.43 -1.77 -7.73
C ILE A 56 13.84 -0.32 -7.43
N PHE A 57 12.93 0.44 -6.85
CA PHE A 57 13.08 1.87 -6.57
C PHE A 57 13.45 2.19 -5.11
N ALA A 58 14.04 1.23 -4.40
CA ALA A 58 14.35 1.34 -2.98
C ALA A 58 15.36 2.44 -2.66
N HIS A 59 16.48 2.46 -3.38
CA HIS A 59 17.62 3.35 -3.12
C HIS A 59 17.64 4.60 -4.01
N LYS A 60 17.39 4.43 -5.31
CA LYS A 60 17.41 5.52 -6.30
C LYS A 60 16.16 5.47 -7.17
N ILE A 61 15.57 6.63 -7.41
CA ILE A 61 14.48 6.77 -8.37
C ILE A 61 14.94 7.66 -9.51
N THR A 62 15.00 7.07 -10.69
CA THR A 62 15.29 7.79 -11.94
C THR A 62 13.96 8.27 -12.53
N LYS A 63 13.74 9.59 -12.58
CA LYS A 63 12.61 10.16 -13.31
C LYS A 63 12.84 10.03 -14.82
N ALA A 64 11.76 10.04 -15.60
CA ALA A 64 11.80 10.05 -17.07
C ALA A 64 12.58 11.25 -17.64
N THR A 65 12.76 12.31 -16.84
CA THR A 65 13.58 13.50 -17.12
C THR A 65 15.08 13.31 -16.86
N GLY A 66 15.53 12.13 -16.45
CA GLY A 66 16.94 11.82 -16.15
C GLY A 66 17.42 12.30 -14.77
N GLU A 67 16.55 12.96 -14.00
CA GLU A 67 16.84 13.42 -12.65
C GLU A 67 16.79 12.25 -11.66
N VAL A 68 17.88 12.05 -10.91
CA VAL A 68 18.01 10.98 -9.90
C VAL A 68 17.62 11.54 -8.55
N ILE A 69 16.53 11.01 -7.99
CA ILE A 69 15.98 11.41 -6.69
C ILE A 69 16.29 10.29 -5.69
N PRO A 70 16.58 10.62 -4.41
CA PRO A 70 16.69 9.60 -3.36
C PRO A 70 15.43 8.73 -3.29
N GLY A 71 15.63 7.43 -3.11
CA GLY A 71 14.58 6.41 -3.16
C GLY A 71 13.56 6.48 -2.02
N LEU A 72 12.57 5.58 -2.06
CA LEU A 72 11.45 5.56 -1.10
C LEU A 72 11.94 5.39 0.35
N ALA A 73 13.00 4.59 0.57
CA ALA A 73 13.57 4.33 1.89
C ALA A 73 14.22 5.58 2.52
N HIS A 74 14.68 6.52 1.69
CA HIS A 74 15.33 7.74 2.16
C HIS A 74 14.38 8.63 2.99
N GLN A 75 13.07 8.59 2.71
CA GLN A 75 12.08 9.29 3.53
C GLN A 75 12.12 8.82 4.99
N VAL A 76 12.33 7.52 5.21
CA VAL A 76 12.42 6.91 6.53
C VAL A 76 13.77 7.18 7.16
N HIS A 77 14.87 7.01 6.42
CA HIS A 77 16.21 7.27 6.97
C HIS A 77 16.40 8.72 7.38
N LYS A 78 15.80 9.66 6.64
CA LYS A 78 15.74 11.07 7.03
C LYS A 78 14.98 11.27 8.34
N LEU A 79 13.84 10.60 8.54
CA LEU A 79 13.06 10.65 9.78
C LEU A 79 13.80 10.01 10.97
N VAL A 80 14.53 8.92 10.73
CA VAL A 80 15.30 8.18 11.75
C VAL A 80 16.64 8.87 12.08
N GLY A 81 17.02 9.93 11.37
CA GLY A 81 18.27 10.66 11.57
C GLY A 81 19.51 10.00 10.95
N LEU A 82 19.31 8.97 10.12
CA LEU A 82 20.34 8.21 9.40
C LEU A 82 20.50 8.65 7.93
N GLY A 83 19.91 9.79 7.54
CA GLY A 83 19.89 10.26 6.15
C GLY A 83 21.26 10.54 5.51
N HIS A 84 22.36 10.48 6.28
CA HIS A 84 23.73 10.55 5.77
C HIS A 84 24.24 9.23 5.16
N ILE A 85 23.63 8.09 5.49
CA ILE A 85 24.12 6.75 5.12
C ILE A 85 23.38 6.31 3.85
N GLN A 86 24.08 6.29 2.72
CA GLN A 86 23.49 6.04 1.39
C GLN A 86 23.74 4.58 0.94
N ASN A 87 23.38 3.62 1.78
CA ASN A 87 23.64 2.20 1.50
C ASN A 87 22.40 1.51 0.91
N GLU A 88 22.52 1.03 -0.32
CA GLU A 88 21.48 0.27 -1.05
C GLU A 88 20.88 -0.87 -0.23
N TRP A 89 21.73 -1.63 0.45
CA TRP A 89 21.33 -2.75 1.29
C TRP A 89 20.49 -2.34 2.48
N ILE A 90 20.81 -1.19 3.10
CA ILE A 90 20.10 -0.69 4.28
C ILE A 90 18.72 -0.15 3.84
N ASP A 91 18.66 0.52 2.69
CA ASP A 91 17.40 1.00 2.12
C ASP A 91 16.44 -0.15 1.81
N LEU A 92 16.93 -1.21 1.16
CA LEU A 92 16.15 -2.41 0.87
C LEU A 92 15.68 -3.10 2.15
N LEU A 93 16.56 -3.28 3.14
CA LEU A 93 16.22 -3.94 4.40
C LEU A 93 15.20 -3.13 5.20
N THR A 94 15.32 -1.80 5.17
CA THR A 94 14.35 -0.87 5.80
C THR A 94 12.98 -1.00 5.16
N LEU A 95 12.90 -1.04 3.82
CA LEU A 95 11.65 -1.27 3.10
C LEU A 95 11.03 -2.62 3.44
N VAL A 96 11.80 -3.70 3.39
CA VAL A 96 11.32 -5.05 3.72
C VAL A 96 10.77 -5.08 5.15
N LEU A 97 11.47 -4.49 6.11
CA LEU A 97 11.05 -4.47 7.51
C LEU A 97 9.78 -3.67 7.72
N LEU A 98 9.67 -2.47 7.13
CA LEU A 98 8.47 -1.63 7.24
C LEU A 98 7.25 -2.25 6.57
N ILE A 99 7.42 -2.78 5.35
CA ILE A 99 6.35 -3.47 4.62
C ILE A 99 5.88 -4.68 5.42
N SER A 100 6.81 -5.48 5.96
CA SER A 100 6.47 -6.65 6.79
C SER A 100 5.69 -6.23 8.03
N LEU A 101 6.12 -5.18 8.73
CA LEU A 101 5.40 -4.65 9.90
C LEU A 101 4.01 -4.15 9.53
N ALA A 102 3.86 -3.44 8.40
CA ALA A 102 2.56 -2.97 7.92
C ALA A 102 1.63 -4.12 7.57
N GLY A 103 2.13 -5.19 6.93
CA GLY A 103 1.35 -6.39 6.63
C GLY A 103 0.94 -7.17 7.88
N ILE A 104 1.82 -7.30 8.88
CA ILE A 104 1.50 -7.92 10.17
C ILE A 104 0.43 -7.10 10.90
N ALA A 105 0.58 -5.77 10.94
CA ALA A 105 -0.40 -4.86 11.53
C ALA A 105 -1.75 -4.94 10.81
N GLY A 106 -1.73 -4.99 9.47
CA GLY A 106 -2.90 -5.18 8.64
C GLY A 106 -3.61 -6.48 8.98
N ASN A 107 -2.90 -7.61 9.00
CA ASN A 107 -3.45 -8.90 9.38
C ASN A 107 -4.04 -8.91 10.81
N ALA A 108 -3.38 -8.25 11.77
CA ALA A 108 -3.91 -8.11 13.13
C ALA A 108 -5.22 -7.30 13.17
N VAL A 109 -5.29 -6.20 12.43
CA VAL A 109 -6.50 -5.37 12.31
C VAL A 109 -7.60 -6.10 11.54
N GLY A 110 -7.26 -6.82 10.49
CA GLY A 110 -8.19 -7.64 9.71
C GLY A 110 -8.75 -8.78 10.54
N TYR A 111 -7.91 -9.44 11.35
CA TYR A 111 -8.35 -10.45 12.30
C TYR A 111 -9.30 -9.87 13.36
N TRP A 112 -8.98 -8.70 13.92
CA TRP A 112 -9.83 -8.04 14.91
C TRP A 112 -11.18 -7.62 14.31
N THR A 113 -11.16 -7.03 13.11
CA THR A 113 -12.36 -6.64 12.36
C THR A 113 -13.19 -7.86 11.98
N GLY A 114 -12.57 -8.92 11.48
CA GLY A 114 -13.22 -10.19 11.14
C GLY A 114 -13.83 -10.87 12.36
N ARG A 115 -13.14 -10.88 13.52
CA ARG A 115 -13.67 -11.43 14.77
C ARG A 115 -14.87 -10.63 15.28
N LYS A 116 -14.91 -9.31 15.06
CA LYS A 116 -16.01 -8.45 15.48
C LYS A 116 -17.22 -8.50 14.52
N VAL A 117 -16.96 -8.55 13.22
CA VAL A 117 -17.98 -8.57 12.16
C VAL A 117 -18.55 -9.99 11.94
N GLY A 118 -17.75 -11.04 12.18
CA GLY A 118 -18.15 -12.44 12.00
C GLY A 118 -19.42 -12.84 12.78
N PRO A 119 -19.50 -12.60 14.11
CA PRO A 119 -20.70 -12.87 14.89
C PRO A 119 -21.90 -12.00 14.46
N ALA A 120 -21.66 -10.77 14.02
CA ALA A 120 -22.70 -9.87 13.53
C ALA A 120 -23.28 -10.33 12.18
N MET A 121 -22.48 -10.93 11.30
CA MET A 121 -22.92 -11.48 10.02
C MET A 121 -23.80 -12.73 10.17
N TYR A 122 -23.66 -13.50 11.26
CA TYR A 122 -24.52 -14.67 11.48
C TYR A 122 -25.99 -14.28 11.62
N ASN A 123 -26.26 -13.11 12.19
CA ASN A 123 -27.60 -12.55 12.33
C ASN A 123 -28.12 -11.85 11.05
N TRP A 124 -27.29 -11.70 10.01
CA TRP A 124 -27.70 -11.14 8.70
C TRP A 124 -28.35 -12.18 7.78
N LYS A 125 -28.41 -13.45 8.19
CA LYS A 125 -28.91 -14.58 7.40
C LYS A 125 -30.35 -14.44 6.90
N ASP A 126 -31.18 -13.61 7.55
CA ASP A 126 -32.60 -13.52 7.18
C ASP A 126 -32.97 -12.47 6.12
N ARG A 127 -32.03 -11.64 5.63
CA ARG A 127 -32.43 -10.51 4.75
C ARG A 127 -31.86 -10.45 3.34
N PHE A 128 -30.79 -11.17 2.97
CA PHE A 128 -30.23 -10.94 1.62
C PHE A 128 -29.74 -12.15 0.79
N LEU A 129 -29.27 -13.27 1.34
CA LEU A 129 -28.57 -14.27 0.50
C LEU A 129 -28.77 -15.77 0.79
N PHE A 130 -29.54 -16.17 1.81
CA PHE A 130 -29.83 -17.59 2.04
C PHE A 130 -31.32 -17.83 2.20
N LYS A 131 -32.03 -18.04 1.07
CA LYS A 131 -33.26 -18.83 1.14
C LYS A 131 -32.86 -20.24 1.51
N LYS A 132 -33.23 -20.68 2.72
CA LYS A 132 -33.32 -22.11 3.04
C LYS A 132 -34.29 -22.73 2.04
N LYS A 133 -33.75 -23.37 0.99
CA LYS A 133 -34.53 -24.26 0.15
C LYS A 133 -34.65 -25.56 0.94
N TYR A 134 -35.90 -25.93 1.23
CA TYR A 134 -36.28 -27.29 1.58
C TYR A 134 -35.85 -28.26 0.48
#